data_AF-A0A8T7A4A9-F1
#
_entry.id   AF-A0A8T7A4A9-F1
#
_cell.length_a   1.000
_cell.length_b   1.000
_cell.length_c   1.000
_cell.angle_alpha   90.00
_cell.angle_beta   90.00
_cell.angle_gamma   90.00
#
_symmetry.space_group_name_H-M   'P 1'
#
loop_
_entity.id
_entity.type
_entity.pdbx_description
1 polymer ?
#
loop_
_entity_poly.entity_id
_entity_poly.type
_entity_poly.pdbx_seq_one_letter_code
_entity_poly.pdbx_strand_id
1 'polypeptide(L)'
;MNNFYKAFLIFSALVLLASTSIVSADKGNKVERHLDRKGDRIDHRLDRKGDRIDHRFDRKGDRVDRKLDRKGDRIDHRLDRKADRARDAGKDVLADHLDHKGDRIDRRLDHRGDVADRRLDRRGDRIDRKLDRKGDRIDRRLDRKGQHINRRH
;
A
#
# COMPACT_ATOMS: atom_id res chain seq x y z
N MET A 1 41.71 9.94 62.78
CA MET A 1 41.88 9.63 61.34
C MET A 1 40.55 9.83 60.58
N ASN A 2 39.91 11.01 60.68
CA ASN A 2 38.44 10.96 60.79
C ASN A 2 37.58 11.66 59.72
N ASN A 3 38.04 12.67 58.96
CA ASN A 3 37.14 13.37 58.04
C ASN A 3 37.61 13.38 56.57
N PHE A 4 38.92 13.49 56.31
CA PHE A 4 39.46 13.50 54.94
C PHE A 4 39.27 12.16 54.20
N TYR A 5 39.54 11.02 54.85
CA TYR A 5 39.33 9.70 54.25
C TYR A 5 37.84 9.42 53.97
N LYS A 6 36.94 9.87 54.85
CA LYS A 6 35.49 9.75 54.64
C LYS A 6 35.01 10.61 53.47
N ALA A 7 35.48 11.86 53.38
CA ALA A 7 35.18 12.74 52.26
C ALA A 7 35.71 12.20 50.92
N PHE A 8 36.92 11.63 50.90
CA PHE A 8 37.50 11.01 49.72
C PHE A 8 36.73 9.77 49.27
N LEU A 9 36.32 8.90 50.21
CA LEU A 9 35.50 7.72 49.92
C LEU A 9 34.15 8.12 49.33
N ILE A 10 33.46 9.10 49.92
CA ILE A 10 32.18 9.62 49.43
C ILE A 10 32.34 10.20 48.02
N PHE A 11 33.38 11.01 47.78
CA PHE A 11 33.66 11.58 46.47
C PHE A 11 33.93 10.51 45.41
N SER A 12 34.73 9.48 45.73
CA SER A 12 35.00 8.37 44.81
C SER A 12 33.74 7.57 44.48
N ALA A 13 32.87 7.34 45.46
CA ALA A 13 31.59 6.67 45.25
C ALA A 13 30.65 7.51 44.39
N LEU A 14 30.64 8.84 44.57
CA LEU A 14 29.84 9.77 43.80
C LEU A 14 30.32 9.85 42.34
N VAL A 15 31.64 9.86 42.10
CA VAL A 15 32.22 9.79 40.74
C VAL A 15 31.93 8.45 40.07
N LEU A 16 32.01 7.34 40.80
CA LEU A 16 31.62 6.02 40.28
C LEU A 16 30.13 5.95 39.92
N LEU A 17 29.25 6.50 40.75
CA LEU A 17 27.81 6.58 40.47
C LEU A 17 27.50 7.51 39.29
N ALA A 18 28.19 8.65 39.18
CA ALA A 18 28.03 9.58 38.07
C ALA A 18 28.54 8.99 36.75
N SER A 19 29.67 8.28 36.77
CA SER A 19 30.24 7.65 35.57
C SER A 19 29.42 6.47 35.06
N THR A 20 28.84 5.64 35.95
CA THR A 20 27.93 4.56 35.54
C THR A 20 26.62 5.08 34.93
N SER A 21 26.06 6.15 35.50
CA SER A 21 24.84 6.79 34.98
C SER A 21 25.05 7.46 33.61
N ILE A 22 26.18 8.15 33.40
CA ILE A 22 26.53 8.75 32.10
C ILE A 22 26.73 7.68 31.01
N VAL A 23 27.43 6.59 31.32
CA VAL A 23 27.69 5.51 30.35
C VAL A 23 26.40 4.75 29.98
N SER A 24 25.48 4.56 30.93
CA SER A 24 24.17 3.96 30.66
C SER A 24 23.29 4.86 29.78
N ALA A 25 23.31 6.19 30.00
CA ALA A 25 22.58 7.15 29.18
C ALA A 25 23.07 7.19 27.71
N ASP A 26 24.40 7.18 27.47
CA ASP A 26 24.95 7.15 26.10
C ASP A 26 24.58 5.86 25.35
N LYS A 27 24.57 4.71 26.04
CA LYS A 27 24.11 3.43 25.47
C LYS A 27 22.61 3.47 25.13
N GLY A 28 21.77 4.02 26.00
CA GLY A 28 20.34 4.22 25.73
C GLY A 28 20.10 5.06 24.46
N ASN A 29 20.75 6.22 24.38
CA ASN A 29 20.65 7.14 23.25
C ASN A 29 21.13 6.53 21.90
N LYS A 30 22.11 5.61 21.93
CA LYS A 30 22.57 4.91 20.72
C LYS A 30 21.57 3.87 20.24
N VAL A 31 20.90 3.19 21.17
CA VAL A 31 19.91 2.17 20.85
C VAL A 31 18.62 2.78 20.33
N GLU A 32 18.14 3.86 20.94
CA GLU A 32 16.99 4.64 20.47
C GLU A 32 17.20 5.09 19.02
N ARG A 33 18.30 5.79 18.74
CA ARG A 33 18.71 6.18 17.38
C ARG A 33 18.87 5.01 16.40
N HIS A 34 19.11 3.79 16.89
CA HIS A 34 19.17 2.61 16.03
C HIS A 34 17.76 2.06 15.73
N LEU A 35 16.85 2.11 16.70
CA LEU A 35 15.45 1.71 16.53
C LEU A 35 14.71 2.69 15.61
N ASP A 36 14.93 4.00 15.74
CA ASP A 36 14.33 5.02 14.88
C ASP A 36 14.70 4.79 13.41
N ARG A 37 16.01 4.73 13.12
CA ARG A 37 16.52 4.45 11.75
C ARG A 37 16.00 3.12 11.20
N LYS A 38 15.71 2.16 12.07
CA LYS A 38 15.13 0.88 11.68
C LYS A 38 13.64 1.03 11.36
N GLY A 39 12.90 1.82 12.12
CA GLY A 39 11.52 2.25 11.84
C GLY A 39 11.45 2.90 10.47
N ASP A 40 12.21 3.98 10.26
CA ASP A 40 12.25 4.72 8.99
C ASP A 40 12.52 3.81 7.78
N ARG A 41 13.47 2.88 7.92
CA ARG A 41 13.80 1.93 6.86
C ARG A 41 12.66 0.96 6.57
N ILE A 42 11.89 0.58 7.59
CA ILE A 42 10.74 -0.30 7.42
C ILE A 42 9.61 0.45 6.74
N ASP A 43 9.31 1.67 7.19
CA ASP A 43 8.24 2.50 6.64
C ASP A 43 8.50 2.75 5.16
N HIS A 44 9.71 3.18 4.82
CA HIS A 44 10.08 3.39 3.42
C HIS A 44 9.99 2.11 2.56
N ARG A 45 10.14 0.92 3.17
CA ARG A 45 9.93 -0.35 2.45
C ARG A 45 8.46 -0.73 2.32
N LEU A 46 7.61 -0.32 3.26
CA LEU A 46 6.17 -0.51 3.18
C LEU A 46 5.57 0.44 2.13
N ASP A 47 5.97 1.71 2.11
CA ASP A 47 5.54 2.70 1.12
C ASP A 47 5.88 2.26 -0.30
N ARG A 48 7.17 1.98 -0.56
CA ARG A 48 7.62 1.46 -1.88
C ARG A 48 6.90 0.18 -2.30
N LYS A 49 6.42 -0.59 -1.32
CA LYS A 49 5.64 -1.80 -1.60
C LYS A 49 4.19 -1.45 -1.94
N GLY A 50 3.59 -0.47 -1.26
CA GLY A 50 2.30 0.14 -1.62
C GLY A 50 2.33 0.64 -3.06
N ASP A 51 3.25 1.56 -3.36
CA ASP A 51 3.40 2.16 -4.70
C ASP A 51 3.51 1.12 -5.82
N ARG A 52 4.27 0.04 -5.58
CA ARG A 52 4.45 -1.04 -6.55
C ARG A 52 3.16 -1.82 -6.78
N ILE A 53 2.37 -2.00 -5.73
CA ILE A 53 1.09 -2.70 -5.81
C ILE A 53 0.08 -1.83 -6.56
N ASP A 54 0.04 -0.53 -6.27
CA ASP A 54 -0.85 0.44 -6.90
C ASP A 54 -0.58 0.50 -8.41
N HIS A 55 0.68 0.71 -8.80
CA HIS A 55 1.07 0.68 -10.23
C HIS A 55 0.71 -0.63 -10.92
N ARG A 56 0.74 -1.75 -10.18
CA ARG A 56 0.35 -3.05 -10.74
C ARG A 56 -1.16 -3.16 -10.93
N PHE A 57 -1.97 -2.52 -10.09
CA PHE A 57 -3.41 -2.47 -10.28
C PHE A 57 -3.82 -1.51 -11.37
N ASP A 58 -3.20 -0.33 -11.47
CA ASP A 58 -3.47 0.64 -12.55
C ASP A 58 -3.21 0.00 -13.91
N ARG A 59 -2.01 -0.58 -14.10
CA ARG A 59 -1.67 -1.30 -15.33
C ARG A 59 -2.63 -2.46 -15.64
N LYS A 60 -3.23 -3.04 -14.60
CA LYS A 60 -4.19 -4.12 -14.77
C LYS A 60 -5.56 -3.56 -15.17
N GLY A 61 -6.00 -2.44 -14.61
CA GLY A 61 -7.18 -1.67 -15.04
C GLY A 61 -7.06 -1.31 -16.51
N ASP A 62 -6.00 -0.59 -16.88
CA ASP A 62 -5.71 -0.20 -18.27
C ASP A 62 -5.72 -1.37 -19.28
N ARG A 63 -5.34 -2.56 -18.81
CA ARG A 63 -5.33 -3.76 -19.67
C ARG A 63 -6.73 -4.35 -19.83
N VAL A 64 -7.56 -4.27 -18.80
CA VAL A 64 -8.96 -4.68 -18.87
C VAL A 64 -9.71 -3.74 -19.81
N ASP A 65 -9.56 -2.43 -19.64
CA ASP A 65 -10.27 -1.41 -20.43
C ASP A 65 -9.94 -1.56 -21.90
N ARG A 66 -8.65 -1.53 -22.25
CA ARG A 66 -8.18 -1.75 -23.64
C ARG A 66 -8.58 -3.10 -24.23
N LYS A 67 -8.97 -4.08 -23.42
CA LYS A 67 -9.48 -5.37 -23.91
C LYS A 67 -10.99 -5.33 -24.14
N LEU A 68 -11.72 -4.60 -23.31
CA LEU A 68 -13.15 -4.36 -23.48
C LEU A 68 -13.42 -3.46 -24.67
N ASP A 69 -12.67 -2.35 -24.82
CA ASP A 69 -12.81 -1.42 -25.95
C ASP A 69 -12.59 -2.13 -27.29
N ARG A 70 -11.43 -2.79 -27.46
CA ARG A 70 -11.13 -3.57 -28.68
C ARG A 70 -12.15 -4.65 -28.99
N LYS A 71 -12.83 -5.15 -27.95
CA LYS A 71 -13.89 -6.14 -28.12
C LYS A 71 -15.19 -5.47 -28.55
N GLY A 72 -15.54 -4.31 -28.00
CA GLY A 72 -16.63 -3.44 -28.44
C GLY A 72 -16.45 -3.09 -29.92
N ASP A 73 -15.34 -2.45 -30.28
CA ASP A 73 -15.02 -2.04 -31.65
C ASP A 73 -15.19 -3.18 -32.67
N ARG A 74 -14.74 -4.39 -32.32
CA ARG A 74 -14.84 -5.56 -33.20
C ARG A 74 -16.29 -6.04 -33.36
N ILE A 75 -17.09 -5.94 -32.30
CA ILE A 75 -18.50 -6.31 -32.34
C ILE A 75 -19.28 -5.28 -33.15
N ASP A 76 -19.04 -4.00 -32.91
CA ASP A 76 -19.75 -2.89 -33.57
C ASP A 76 -19.50 -2.96 -35.07
N HIS A 77 -18.22 -3.03 -35.47
CA HIS A 77 -17.86 -3.17 -36.87
C HIS A 77 -18.48 -4.40 -37.57
N ARG A 78 -18.76 -5.47 -36.82
CA ARG A 78 -19.43 -6.66 -37.37
C ARG A 78 -20.95 -6.50 -37.43
N LEU A 79 -21.54 -5.75 -36.52
CA LEU A 79 -22.97 -5.49 -36.49
C LEU A 79 -23.32 -4.43 -37.53
N ASP A 80 -22.56 -3.35 -37.62
CA ASP A 80 -22.72 -2.29 -38.63
C ASP A 80 -22.68 -2.87 -40.03
N ARG A 81 -21.63 -3.65 -40.36
CA ARG A 81 -21.53 -4.34 -41.66
C ARG A 81 -22.69 -5.27 -41.96
N LYS A 82 -23.35 -5.83 -40.94
CA LYS A 82 -24.52 -6.68 -41.13
C LYS A 82 -25.79 -5.85 -41.29
N ALA A 83 -25.91 -4.74 -40.56
CA ALA A 83 -27.00 -3.80 -40.65
C ALA A 83 -26.99 -3.15 -42.04
N ASP A 84 -25.84 -2.67 -42.52
CA ASP A 84 -25.68 -2.10 -43.86
C ASP A 84 -26.14 -3.07 -44.95
N ARG A 85 -25.66 -4.32 -44.92
CA ARG A 85 -26.11 -5.35 -45.87
C ARG A 85 -27.60 -5.67 -45.76
N ALA A 86 -28.19 -5.53 -44.58
CA ALA A 86 -29.62 -5.71 -44.41
C ALA A 86 -30.39 -4.54 -45.06
N ARG A 87 -29.94 -3.29 -44.87
CA ARG A 87 -30.49 -2.10 -45.53
C ARG A 87 -30.37 -2.21 -47.06
N ASP A 88 -29.20 -2.60 -47.57
CA ASP A 88 -28.96 -2.80 -49.00
C ASP A 88 -29.91 -3.86 -49.60
N ALA A 89 -30.36 -4.82 -48.79
CA ALA A 89 -31.32 -5.84 -49.18
C ALA A 89 -32.80 -5.47 -48.91
N GLY A 90 -33.07 -4.22 -48.52
CA GLY A 90 -34.41 -3.72 -48.19
C GLY A 90 -35.00 -4.28 -46.89
N LYS A 91 -34.15 -4.74 -45.96
CA LYS A 91 -34.54 -5.37 -44.68
C LYS A 91 -34.31 -4.41 -43.51
N ASP A 92 -34.96 -3.25 -43.54
CA ASP A 92 -34.73 -2.19 -42.55
C ASP A 92 -35.01 -2.63 -41.10
N VAL A 93 -36.10 -3.38 -40.87
CA VAL A 93 -36.42 -3.93 -39.53
C VAL A 93 -35.31 -4.82 -38.98
N LEU A 94 -34.62 -5.57 -39.85
CA LEU A 94 -33.48 -6.40 -39.44
C LEU A 94 -32.25 -5.53 -39.14
N ALA A 95 -32.02 -4.48 -39.93
CA ALA A 95 -30.94 -3.53 -39.69
C ALA A 95 -31.12 -2.85 -38.33
N ASP A 96 -32.31 -2.30 -38.04
CA ASP A 96 -32.64 -1.70 -36.76
C ASP A 96 -32.45 -2.69 -35.61
N HIS A 97 -32.89 -3.94 -35.79
CA HIS A 97 -32.68 -4.97 -34.78
C HIS A 97 -31.20 -5.24 -34.48
N LEU A 98 -30.32 -5.16 -35.50
CA LEU A 98 -28.88 -5.33 -35.34
C LEU A 98 -28.24 -4.15 -34.63
N ASP A 99 -28.65 -2.92 -34.94
CA ASP A 99 -28.17 -1.71 -34.25
C ASP A 99 -28.54 -1.76 -32.76
N HIS A 100 -29.82 -2.02 -32.44
CA HIS A 100 -30.29 -2.18 -31.06
C HIS A 100 -29.58 -3.31 -30.31
N LYS A 101 -29.12 -4.33 -31.04
CA LYS A 101 -28.32 -5.41 -30.46
C LYS A 101 -26.90 -4.94 -30.13
N GLY A 102 -26.32 -4.06 -30.95
CA GLY A 102 -25.06 -3.36 -30.68
C GLY A 102 -25.15 -2.59 -29.37
N ASP A 103 -26.12 -1.69 -29.26
CA ASP A 103 -26.32 -0.87 -28.05
C ASP A 103 -26.47 -1.71 -26.76
N ARG A 104 -27.14 -2.87 -26.85
CA ARG A 104 -27.28 -3.80 -25.70
C ARG A 104 -25.96 -4.47 -25.34
N ILE A 105 -25.10 -4.73 -26.31
CA ILE A 105 -23.78 -5.29 -26.07
C ILE A 105 -22.87 -4.23 -25.45
N ASP A 106 -22.92 -2.98 -25.92
CA ASP A 106 -22.10 -1.89 -25.39
C ASP A 106 -22.41 -1.65 -23.92
N ARG A 107 -23.70 -1.49 -23.57
CA ARG A 107 -24.14 -1.40 -22.17
C ARG A 107 -23.67 -2.57 -21.31
N ARG A 108 -23.54 -3.77 -21.89
CA ARG A 108 -23.03 -4.96 -21.19
C ARG A 108 -21.51 -4.96 -21.04
N LEU A 109 -20.78 -4.36 -21.99
CA LEU A 109 -19.33 -4.22 -21.91
C LEU A 109 -18.96 -3.12 -20.92
N ASP A 110 -19.64 -1.98 -20.93
CA ASP A 110 -19.49 -0.89 -19.95
C ASP A 110 -19.72 -1.40 -18.54
N HIS A 111 -20.84 -2.10 -18.32
CA HIS A 111 -21.14 -2.68 -17.02
C HIS A 111 -20.06 -3.69 -16.56
N ARG A 112 -19.43 -4.41 -17.49
CA ARG A 112 -18.32 -5.31 -17.16
C ARG A 112 -17.05 -4.54 -16.80
N GLY A 113 -16.80 -3.40 -17.43
CA GLY A 113 -15.75 -2.44 -17.05
C GLY A 113 -15.96 -1.99 -15.60
N ASP A 114 -17.12 -1.40 -15.30
CA ASP A 114 -17.46 -0.92 -13.95
C ASP A 114 -17.33 -2.01 -12.87
N VAL A 115 -17.69 -3.25 -13.20
CA VAL A 115 -17.56 -4.39 -12.27
C VAL A 115 -16.09 -4.78 -12.08
N ALA A 116 -15.27 -4.69 -13.11
CA ALA A 116 -13.84 -4.94 -13.02
C ALA A 116 -13.15 -3.89 -12.17
N ASP A 117 -13.45 -2.61 -12.38
CA ASP A 117 -12.86 -1.48 -11.64
C ASP A 117 -13.18 -1.59 -10.15
N ARG A 118 -14.47 -1.71 -9.82
CA ARG A 118 -14.90 -1.93 -8.42
C ARG A 118 -14.32 -3.19 -7.78
N ARG A 119 -13.85 -4.17 -8.56
CA ARG A 119 -13.15 -5.35 -8.02
C ARG A 119 -11.67 -5.07 -7.80
N LEU A 120 -11.05 -4.23 -8.62
CA LEU A 120 -9.67 -3.78 -8.43
C LEU A 120 -9.58 -2.85 -7.23
N ASP A 121 -10.47 -1.86 -7.10
CA ASP A 121 -10.49 -0.92 -5.97
C ASP A 121 -10.62 -1.64 -4.63
N ARG A 122 -11.64 -2.50 -4.49
CA ARG A 122 -11.83 -3.30 -3.26
C ARG A 122 -10.64 -4.18 -2.92
N ARG A 123 -9.84 -4.56 -3.93
CA ARG A 123 -8.63 -5.34 -3.73
C ARG A 123 -7.47 -4.45 -3.32
N GLY A 124 -7.35 -3.24 -3.88
CA GLY A 124 -6.47 -2.16 -3.44
C GLY A 124 -6.69 -1.88 -1.95
N ASP A 125 -7.90 -1.48 -1.58
CA ASP A 125 -8.26 -1.17 -0.18
C ASP A 125 -7.90 -2.29 0.81
N ARG A 126 -8.09 -3.55 0.38
CA ARG A 126 -7.79 -4.71 1.23
C ARG A 126 -6.30 -4.85 1.46
N ILE A 127 -5.48 -4.51 0.47
CA ILE A 127 -4.02 -4.54 0.59
C ILE A 127 -3.54 -3.36 1.43
N ASP A 128 -4.10 -2.17 1.26
CA ASP A 128 -3.74 -0.99 2.04
C ASP A 128 -3.97 -1.26 3.53
N ARG A 129 -5.17 -1.70 3.87
CA ARG A 129 -5.51 -2.15 5.25
C ARG A 129 -4.63 -3.29 5.77
N LYS A 130 -3.93 -4.04 4.92
CA LYS A 130 -2.95 -5.06 5.35
C LYS A 130 -1.57 -4.47 5.55
N LEU A 131 -1.19 -3.46 4.77
CA LEU A 131 0.05 -2.73 4.93
C LEU A 131 0.01 -1.87 6.19
N ASP A 132 -1.09 -1.13 6.43
CA ASP A 132 -1.29 -0.32 7.63
C ASP A 132 -1.16 -1.16 8.91
N ARG A 133 -1.96 -2.24 9.00
CA ARG A 133 -1.90 -3.18 10.15
C ARG A 133 -0.52 -3.81 10.34
N LYS A 134 0.27 -3.91 9.26
CA LYS A 134 1.62 -4.42 9.34
C LYS A 134 2.57 -3.34 9.87
N GLY A 135 2.43 -2.09 9.44
CA GLY A 135 3.07 -0.91 10.03
C GLY A 135 2.82 -0.84 11.53
N ASP A 136 1.54 -0.76 11.94
CA ASP A 136 1.13 -0.70 13.36
C ASP A 136 1.71 -1.84 14.23
N ARG A 137 1.86 -3.03 13.64
CA ARG A 137 2.42 -4.19 14.35
C ARG A 137 3.92 -4.04 14.53
N ILE A 138 4.61 -3.45 13.57
CA ILE A 138 6.04 -3.21 13.63
C ILE A 138 6.31 -2.07 14.61
N ASP A 139 5.56 -0.98 14.57
CA ASP A 139 5.72 0.16 15.47
C ASP A 139 5.60 -0.28 16.92
N ARG A 140 4.51 -0.98 17.26
CA ARG A 140 4.32 -1.58 18.59
C ARG A 140 5.45 -2.52 19.02
N ARG A 141 6.13 -3.18 18.08
CA ARG A 141 7.29 -4.04 18.40
C ARG A 141 8.55 -3.22 18.65
N LEU A 142 8.76 -2.13 17.89
CA LEU A 142 9.87 -1.22 18.08
C LEU A 142 9.72 -0.45 19.40
N ASP A 143 8.52 0.04 19.71
CA ASP A 143 8.21 0.74 20.97
C ASP A 143 8.48 -0.14 22.19
N ARG A 144 7.94 -1.37 22.19
CA ARG A 144 8.18 -2.33 23.28
C ARG A 144 9.66 -2.64 23.45
N LYS A 145 10.40 -2.71 22.34
CA LYS A 145 11.84 -2.95 22.38
C LYS A 145 12.59 -1.74 22.96
N GLY A 146 12.20 -0.52 22.60
CA GLY A 146 12.73 0.71 23.20
C GLY A 146 12.45 0.79 24.69
N GLN A 147 11.20 0.58 25.10
CA GLN A 147 10.78 0.57 26.51
C GLN A 147 11.54 -0.47 27.34
N HIS A 148 11.69 -1.69 26.82
CA HIS A 148 12.42 -2.75 27.54
C HIS A 148 13.91 -2.42 27.72
N ILE A 149 14.51 -1.66 26.80
CA ILE A 149 15.90 -1.23 26.91
C ILE A 149 16.02 -0.08 27.91
N ASN A 150 15.10 0.89 27.88
CA ASN A 150 15.04 1.99 28.86
C ASN A 150 14.77 1.51 30.29
N ARG A 151 14.15 0.34 30.50
CA ARG A 151 13.95 -0.25 31.83
C ARG A 151 15.15 -1.05 32.35
N ARG A 152 16.10 -1.42 31.50
CA ARG A 152 17.29 -2.20 31.87
C ARG A 152 18.53 -1.33 32.15
N HIS A 153 18.41 -0.03 31.92
CA HIS A 153 19.45 0.99 32.14
C HIS A 153 18.93 2.04 33.10
#